data_AF-A0A6A4FUG2-F1
#
_entry.id   AF-A0A6A4FUG2-F1
#
_cell.length_a   1.000
_cell.length_b   1.000
_cell.length_c   1.000
_cell.angle_alpha   90.00
_cell.angle_beta   90.00
_cell.angle_gamma   90.00
#
_symmetry.space_group_name_H-M   'P 1'
#
loop_
_entity.id
_entity.type
_entity.pdbx_description
1 polymer ?
#
loop_
_entity_poly.entity_id
_entity_poly.type
_entity_poly.pdbx_seq_one_letter_code
_entity_poly.pdbx_strand_id
1 'polypeptide(L)'
;MYIPAVIFAVLHFNVIVWWVLPTLVLYLSSRAISRWNSLFSVQVLEFIRLPEGLVKIGLARSEGGFDIGQFVYLNVPAISKLQWHAFTISSSPRTSPTSFTILAKSLGDWTKDLIKHAQDCRDKKQLPIVYMDGYYGASLAGYDEYSTVCLVGGGIGSTPLFAILEDMVARLEMCDSSLPVQHVFLVLAIRELALLEEISPVLAKIRHLDPQGTRFTLRFNLTRMPSTLVLDTPIEHERLRGKSSIVHNGADVQTGMFAGLRRAPAPFIEPLRSRGTKVVLYTGMFLPVTLLILWLEFDNGVLMDHGNKTQYWPLQNFVEISVVFLTPIVAYTLLLLNRWRRSFQSHSLKNGHNDAHCNYSSVRSTADTQDVVDRNTGLKTLRDLVEEYDVACGSRPNMMQILGEVYARHNATSATTTIGVFLSGPQALKAATDDAIADLGYNDFDVHEEEFEL
;
A
#
# COMPACT_ATOMS: atom_id res chain seq x y z
N MET A 1 -19.60 -11.00 18.55
CA MET A 1 -21.02 -11.40 18.46
C MET A 1 -21.39 -12.16 17.19
N TYR A 2 -20.63 -12.06 16.09
CA TYR A 2 -20.97 -12.73 14.82
C TYR A 2 -21.11 -14.26 14.93
N ILE A 3 -20.15 -14.95 15.56
CA ILE A 3 -20.18 -16.43 15.69
C ILE A 3 -21.44 -16.89 16.45
N PRO A 4 -21.77 -16.36 17.65
CA PRO A 4 -23.06 -16.64 18.30
C PRO A 4 -24.27 -16.34 17.42
N ALA A 5 -24.27 -15.22 16.68
CA ALA A 5 -25.39 -14.85 15.82
C ALA A 5 -25.63 -15.86 14.69
N VAL A 6 -24.56 -16.35 14.05
CA VAL A 6 -24.66 -17.41 13.03
C VAL A 6 -25.21 -18.70 13.64
N ILE A 7 -24.73 -19.09 14.83
CA ILE A 7 -25.21 -20.30 15.53
C ILE A 7 -26.71 -20.18 15.84
N PHE A 8 -27.15 -19.05 16.41
CA PHE A 8 -28.57 -18.83 16.71
C PHE A 8 -29.44 -18.74 15.45
N ALA A 9 -28.93 -18.16 14.36
CA ALA A 9 -29.66 -18.12 13.09
C ALA A 9 -29.91 -19.52 12.53
N VAL A 10 -28.88 -20.39 12.57
CA VAL A 10 -29.01 -21.79 12.15
C VAL A 10 -29.96 -22.58 13.04
N LEU A 11 -29.92 -22.36 14.36
CA LEU A 11 -30.85 -23.01 15.30
C LEU A 11 -32.31 -22.56 15.11
N HIS A 12 -32.52 -21.30 14.70
CA HIS A 12 -33.87 -20.75 14.45
C HIS A 12 -34.45 -21.23 13.12
N PHE A 13 -33.62 -21.31 12.07
CA PHE A 13 -34.04 -21.69 10.73
C PHE A 13 -32.94 -22.51 10.05
N ASN A 14 -33.08 -23.84 10.07
CA ASN A 14 -32.07 -24.77 9.56
C ASN A 14 -31.73 -24.56 8.07
N VAL A 15 -32.70 -24.20 7.23
CA VAL A 15 -32.48 -23.94 5.80
C VAL A 15 -31.52 -22.76 5.56
N ILE A 16 -31.32 -21.86 6.53
CA ILE A 16 -30.36 -20.75 6.41
C ILE A 16 -28.92 -21.24 6.20
N VAL A 17 -28.62 -22.47 6.63
CA VAL A 17 -27.29 -23.08 6.50
C VAL A 17 -26.80 -23.04 5.05
N TRP A 18 -27.67 -23.33 4.09
CA TRP A 18 -27.31 -23.37 2.66
C TRP A 18 -26.97 -21.99 2.09
N TRP A 19 -27.47 -20.91 2.69
CA TRP A 19 -27.14 -19.54 2.30
C TRP A 19 -25.87 -19.03 2.98
N VAL A 20 -25.62 -19.45 4.23
CA VAL A 20 -24.45 -19.04 5.01
C VAL A 20 -23.20 -19.84 4.65
N LEU A 21 -23.33 -21.11 4.27
CA LEU A 21 -22.21 -22.01 4.03
C LEU A 21 -21.29 -21.52 2.88
N PRO A 22 -21.80 -21.14 1.68
CA PRO A 22 -20.94 -20.64 0.60
C PRO A 22 -20.19 -19.35 0.97
N THR A 23 -20.87 -18.42 1.64
CA THR A 23 -20.28 -17.13 2.07
C THR A 23 -19.25 -17.33 3.18
N LEU A 24 -19.50 -18.24 4.12
CA LEU A 24 -18.56 -18.61 5.18
C LEU A 24 -17.30 -19.27 4.62
N VAL A 25 -17.43 -20.18 3.64
CA VAL A 25 -16.29 -20.81 2.97
C VAL A 25 -15.43 -19.77 2.27
N LEU A 26 -16.04 -18.86 1.50
CA LEU A 26 -15.33 -17.78 0.82
C LEU A 26 -14.62 -16.86 1.82
N TYR A 27 -15.29 -16.49 2.91
CA TYR A 27 -14.70 -15.69 3.97
C TYR A 27 -13.51 -16.39 4.63
N LEU A 28 -13.67 -17.64 5.06
CA LEU A 28 -12.59 -18.42 5.67
C LEU A 28 -11.42 -18.61 4.70
N SER A 29 -11.70 -18.77 3.40
CA SER A 29 -10.72 -18.87 2.32
C SER A 29 -9.91 -17.59 2.12
N SER A 30 -10.57 -16.43 2.11
CA SER A 30 -9.90 -15.13 2.06
C SER A 30 -9.05 -14.91 3.33
N ARG A 31 -9.61 -15.17 4.51
CA ARG A 31 -8.90 -15.03 5.80
C ARG A 31 -7.72 -15.98 5.93
N ALA A 32 -7.83 -17.16 5.38
CA ALA A 32 -6.79 -18.16 5.27
C ALA A 32 -5.55 -17.65 4.51
N ILE A 33 -5.79 -17.09 3.31
CA ILE A 33 -4.75 -16.54 2.44
C ILE A 33 -4.08 -15.35 3.14
N SER A 34 -4.87 -14.43 3.69
CA SER A 34 -4.40 -13.27 4.45
C SER A 34 -3.63 -13.69 5.72
N ARG A 35 -4.09 -14.73 6.43
CA ARG A 35 -3.40 -15.24 7.62
C ARG A 35 -2.03 -15.80 7.28
N TRP A 36 -1.84 -16.44 6.13
CA TRP A 36 -0.51 -16.93 5.72
C TRP A 36 0.52 -15.80 5.66
N ASN A 37 0.12 -14.60 5.23
CA ASN A 37 0.97 -13.41 5.21
C ASN A 37 1.28 -12.89 6.61
N SER A 38 0.29 -12.96 7.50
CA SER A 38 0.43 -12.53 8.89
C SER A 38 1.31 -13.43 9.78
N LEU A 39 1.73 -14.61 9.30
CA LEU A 39 2.49 -15.56 10.13
C LEU A 39 3.97 -15.18 10.28
N PHE A 40 4.51 -14.38 9.37
CA PHE A 40 5.92 -14.01 9.35
C PHE A 40 6.08 -12.50 9.47
N SER A 41 6.96 -12.07 10.37
CA SER A 41 7.31 -10.66 10.50
C SER A 41 8.13 -10.21 9.30
N VAL A 42 7.79 -9.05 8.76
CA VAL A 42 8.54 -8.41 7.68
C VAL A 42 9.76 -7.71 8.26
N GLN A 43 10.87 -7.76 7.53
CA GLN A 43 12.06 -7.01 7.88
C GLN A 43 11.80 -5.50 7.72
N VAL A 44 11.88 -4.79 8.84
CA VAL A 44 11.84 -3.32 8.87
C VAL A 44 13.23 -2.79 8.57
N LEU A 45 13.33 -1.88 7.61
CA LEU A 45 14.57 -1.19 7.23
C LEU A 45 14.66 0.17 7.93
N GLU A 46 13.54 0.88 8.01
CA GLU A 46 13.45 2.21 8.61
C GLU A 46 12.15 2.32 9.42
N PHE A 47 12.23 2.91 10.61
CA PHE A 47 11.07 3.25 11.42
C PHE A 47 11.32 4.58 12.12
N ILE A 48 10.87 5.67 11.50
CA ILE A 48 11.29 7.02 11.86
C ILE A 48 10.05 7.86 12.13
N ARG A 49 10.06 8.53 13.29
CA ARG A 49 9.07 9.57 13.59
C ARG A 49 9.46 10.85 12.85
N LEU A 50 8.53 11.38 12.07
CA LEU A 50 8.63 12.68 11.43
C LEU A 50 7.93 13.76 12.28
N PRO A 51 8.26 15.05 12.07
CA PRO A 51 7.53 16.15 12.68
C PRO A 51 6.03 16.11 12.37
N GLU A 52 5.24 16.89 13.13
CA GLU A 52 3.80 17.11 12.88
C GLU A 52 2.93 15.82 12.90
N GLY A 53 3.41 14.76 13.56
CA GLY A 53 2.61 13.56 13.82
C GLY A 53 2.61 12.56 12.67
N LEU A 54 3.70 12.46 11.93
CA LEU A 54 3.92 11.47 10.90
C LEU A 54 4.95 10.41 11.31
N VAL A 55 4.86 9.22 10.74
CA VAL A 55 5.85 8.15 10.83
C VAL A 55 6.15 7.62 9.44
N LYS A 56 7.44 7.50 9.14
CA LYS A 56 7.97 6.84 7.96
C LYS A 56 8.34 5.40 8.31
N ILE A 57 7.86 4.45 7.52
CA ILE A 57 8.15 3.03 7.66
C ILE A 57 8.76 2.54 6.35
N GLY A 58 9.99 2.08 6.38
CA GLY A 58 10.65 1.37 5.27
C GLY A 58 10.63 -0.12 5.53
N LEU A 59 10.10 -0.90 4.60
CA LEU A 59 9.99 -2.36 4.71
C LEU A 59 10.76 -3.04 3.57
N ALA A 60 11.41 -4.16 3.86
CA ALA A 60 12.08 -4.97 2.86
C ALA A 60 11.10 -5.88 2.11
N ARG A 61 11.31 -6.05 0.82
CA ARG A 61 10.52 -6.93 -0.04
C ARG A 61 11.40 -7.85 -0.88
N SER A 62 10.82 -8.99 -1.27
CA SER A 62 11.42 -9.94 -2.22
C SER A 62 11.05 -9.59 -3.67
N GLU A 63 11.78 -10.18 -4.63
CA GLU A 63 11.56 -9.96 -6.06
C GLU A 63 10.17 -10.43 -6.50
N GLY A 64 9.35 -9.49 -6.99
CA GLY A 64 8.01 -9.84 -7.48
C GLY A 64 7.00 -8.74 -7.72
N GLY A 65 7.34 -7.48 -7.37
CA GLY A 65 6.60 -6.26 -7.74
C GLY A 65 5.38 -5.97 -6.89
N PHE A 66 5.29 -4.74 -6.38
CA PHE A 66 4.01 -4.05 -6.17
C PHE A 66 3.85 -3.06 -7.31
N ASP A 67 2.62 -2.70 -7.60
CA ASP A 67 2.31 -1.66 -8.56
C ASP A 67 2.08 -0.31 -7.86
N ILE A 68 2.30 0.77 -8.59
CA ILE A 68 2.09 2.14 -8.08
C ILE A 68 0.63 2.29 -7.64
N GLY A 69 0.39 2.95 -6.52
CA GLY A 69 -0.96 3.13 -5.96
C GLY A 69 -1.48 1.96 -5.12
N GLN A 70 -0.73 0.86 -5.03
CA GLN A 70 -1.12 -0.23 -4.14
C GLN A 70 -0.90 0.12 -2.67
N PHE A 71 -1.71 -0.50 -1.82
CA PHE A 71 -1.65 -0.37 -0.37
C PHE A 71 -1.48 -1.73 0.31
N VAL A 72 -1.10 -1.70 1.58
CA VAL A 72 -0.80 -2.90 2.37
C VAL A 72 -1.40 -2.74 3.76
N TYR A 73 -1.81 -3.85 4.35
CA TYR A 73 -2.25 -3.88 5.74
C TYR A 73 -1.06 -4.15 6.65
N LEU A 74 -0.87 -3.30 7.65
CA LEU A 74 0.15 -3.47 8.68
C LEU A 74 -0.47 -3.86 10.01
N ASN A 75 0.21 -4.76 10.71
CA ASN A 75 -0.03 -5.06 12.11
C ASN A 75 1.26 -4.87 12.92
N VAL A 76 1.16 -4.11 13.99
CA VAL A 76 2.24 -3.87 14.96
C VAL A 76 1.80 -4.46 16.30
N PRO A 77 2.24 -5.68 16.67
CA PRO A 77 1.75 -6.39 17.85
C PRO A 77 2.04 -5.69 19.17
N ALA A 78 3.04 -4.81 19.20
CA ALA A 78 3.36 -3.97 20.36
C ALA A 78 2.23 -2.98 20.68
N ILE A 79 1.45 -2.58 19.67
CA ILE A 79 0.28 -1.70 19.80
C ILE A 79 -0.98 -2.56 19.92
N SER A 80 -1.20 -3.47 18.96
CA SER A 80 -2.37 -4.33 18.92
C SER A 80 -2.10 -5.62 18.18
N LYS A 81 -2.46 -6.75 18.80
CA LYS A 81 -2.27 -8.09 18.22
C LYS A 81 -3.31 -8.46 17.16
N LEU A 82 -4.43 -7.72 17.10
CA LEU A 82 -5.59 -8.08 16.28
C LEU A 82 -5.93 -7.04 15.21
N GLN A 83 -5.51 -5.79 15.39
CA GLN A 83 -5.85 -4.71 14.46
C GLN A 83 -4.88 -4.64 13.29
N TRP A 84 -5.44 -4.52 12.09
CA TRP A 84 -4.74 -4.38 10.83
C TRP A 84 -5.18 -3.07 10.19
N HIS A 85 -4.24 -2.25 9.76
CA HIS A 85 -4.51 -0.93 9.20
C HIS A 85 -3.91 -0.81 7.81
N ALA A 86 -4.70 -0.34 6.85
CA ALA A 86 -4.28 -0.13 5.47
C ALA A 86 -3.44 1.14 5.36
N PHE A 87 -2.35 1.05 4.60
CA PHE A 87 -1.51 2.19 4.24
C PHE A 87 -1.02 2.07 2.81
N THR A 88 -1.12 3.18 2.07
CA THR A 88 -0.63 3.29 0.70
C THR A 88 0.88 3.29 0.66
N ILE A 89 1.42 2.64 -0.36
CA ILE A 89 2.85 2.67 -0.62
C ILE A 89 3.17 4.02 -1.27
N SER A 90 4.13 4.75 -0.68
CA SER A 90 4.51 6.09 -1.14
C SER A 90 5.73 6.09 -2.07
N SER A 91 6.35 4.94 -2.30
CA SER A 91 7.56 4.79 -3.13
C SER A 91 7.29 4.09 -4.45
N SER A 92 8.07 4.35 -5.48
CA SER A 92 8.02 3.63 -6.76
C SER A 92 8.74 2.27 -6.71
N PRO A 93 8.17 1.20 -7.31
CA PRO A 93 8.85 -0.10 -7.42
C PRO A 93 10.12 -0.05 -8.30
N ARG A 94 10.27 1.00 -9.13
CA ARG A 94 11.42 1.24 -10.01
C ARG A 94 12.58 1.88 -9.27
N THR A 95 12.28 2.80 -8.37
CA THR A 95 13.27 3.47 -7.52
C THR A 95 13.80 2.54 -6.44
N SER A 96 12.92 1.74 -5.82
CA SER A 96 13.25 0.81 -4.74
C SER A 96 12.91 -0.64 -5.12
N PRO A 97 13.85 -1.41 -5.72
CA PRO A 97 13.58 -2.78 -6.16
C PRO A 97 13.43 -3.77 -5.00
N THR A 98 14.06 -3.50 -3.85
CA THR A 98 14.14 -4.42 -2.69
C THR A 98 13.46 -3.87 -1.44
N SER A 99 12.89 -2.67 -1.49
CA SER A 99 12.17 -2.04 -0.39
C SER A 99 10.96 -1.28 -0.89
N PHE A 100 10.13 -0.82 0.04
CA PHE A 100 9.13 0.19 -0.21
C PHE A 100 8.89 1.00 1.07
N THR A 101 8.33 2.20 0.89
CA THR A 101 8.09 3.16 1.98
C THR A 101 6.60 3.40 2.18
N ILE A 102 6.22 3.57 3.45
CA ILE A 102 4.90 3.98 3.88
C ILE A 102 5.03 5.24 4.73
N LEU A 103 4.13 6.19 4.50
CA LEU A 103 3.95 7.36 5.35
C LEU A 103 2.61 7.24 6.08
N ALA A 104 2.67 7.17 7.40
CA ALA A 104 1.50 7.06 8.27
C ALA A 104 1.31 8.35 9.07
N LYS A 105 0.08 8.86 9.11
CA LYS A 105 -0.28 10.05 9.87
C LYS A 105 -1.11 9.69 11.10
N SER A 106 -0.90 10.41 12.19
CA SER A 106 -1.68 10.29 13.42
C SER A 106 -3.10 10.85 13.26
N LEU A 107 -4.05 10.00 12.89
CA LEU A 107 -5.48 10.35 12.73
C LEU A 107 -6.37 9.70 13.80
N GLY A 108 -6.17 8.41 14.08
CA GLY A 108 -6.91 7.63 15.08
C GLY A 108 -6.04 7.12 16.22
N ASP A 109 -6.65 6.41 17.16
CA ASP A 109 -5.98 5.95 18.39
C ASP A 109 -4.80 5.02 18.10
N TRP A 110 -4.99 4.06 17.20
CA TRP A 110 -3.91 3.16 16.78
C TRP A 110 -2.72 3.92 16.17
N THR A 111 -3.00 4.89 15.29
CA THR A 111 -1.93 5.69 14.65
C THR A 111 -1.25 6.64 15.63
N LYS A 112 -1.95 7.15 16.65
CA LYS A 112 -1.33 7.95 17.73
C LYS A 112 -0.36 7.10 18.54
N ASP A 113 -0.75 5.87 18.84
CA ASP A 113 0.12 4.92 19.55
C ASP A 113 1.28 4.44 18.67
N LEU A 114 1.11 4.40 17.35
CA LEU A 114 2.21 4.19 16.40
C LEU A 114 3.27 5.28 16.49
N ILE A 115 2.87 6.56 16.56
CA ILE A 115 3.83 7.67 16.74
C ILE A 115 4.61 7.55 18.05
N LYS A 116 3.91 7.23 19.16
CA LYS A 116 4.55 7.03 20.47
C LYS A 116 5.52 5.85 20.41
N HIS A 117 5.11 4.74 19.80
CA HIS A 117 5.94 3.57 19.65
C HIS A 117 7.19 3.84 18.79
N ALA A 118 7.07 4.65 17.74
CA ALA A 118 8.21 5.11 16.94
C ALA A 118 9.22 5.92 17.76
N GLN A 119 8.72 6.76 18.68
CA GLN A 119 9.59 7.46 19.63
C GLN A 119 10.31 6.48 20.56
N ASP A 120 9.59 5.52 21.15
CA ASP A 120 10.18 4.53 22.05
C ASP A 120 11.23 3.66 21.35
N CYS A 121 10.96 3.25 20.10
CA CYS A 121 11.89 2.52 19.25
C CYS A 121 13.16 3.33 18.97
N ARG A 122 13.00 4.63 18.71
CA ARG A 122 14.12 5.56 18.51
C ARG A 122 15.01 5.63 19.74
N ASP A 123 14.40 5.84 20.91
CA ASP A 123 15.12 6.03 22.18
C ASP A 123 15.82 4.75 22.62
N LYS A 124 15.24 3.57 22.32
CA LYS A 124 15.83 2.24 22.59
C LYS A 124 16.76 1.74 21.51
N LYS A 125 16.91 2.46 20.39
CA LYS A 125 17.66 2.03 19.20
C LYS A 125 17.26 0.63 18.69
N GLN A 126 15.96 0.34 18.71
CA GLN A 126 15.41 -0.96 18.33
C GLN A 126 14.31 -0.82 17.29
N LEU A 127 14.36 -1.65 16.24
CA LEU A 127 13.30 -1.73 15.25
C LEU A 127 12.10 -2.54 15.76
N PRO A 128 10.86 -2.13 15.43
CA PRO A 128 9.67 -2.85 15.85
C PRO A 128 9.49 -4.15 15.06
N ILE A 129 8.71 -5.07 15.63
CA ILE A 129 8.18 -6.22 14.89
C ILE A 129 6.93 -5.76 14.16
N VAL A 130 6.92 -5.94 12.84
CA VAL A 130 5.78 -5.58 11.97
C VAL A 130 5.38 -6.81 11.16
N TYR A 131 4.07 -7.07 11.10
CA TYR A 131 3.47 -8.01 10.16
C TYR A 131 2.77 -7.24 9.06
N MET A 132 2.74 -7.84 7.88
CA MET A 132 2.23 -7.20 6.67
C MET A 132 1.37 -8.17 5.90
N ASP A 133 0.33 -7.64 5.27
CA ASP A 133 -0.50 -8.35 4.31
C ASP A 133 -0.73 -7.45 3.08
N GLY A 134 -0.52 -7.98 1.88
CA GLY A 134 -0.51 -7.20 0.63
C GLY A 134 -0.03 -8.02 -0.57
N TYR A 135 0.09 -7.42 -1.76
CA TYR A 135 -0.29 -6.04 -2.12
C TYR A 135 -1.76 -5.96 -2.53
N TYR A 136 -2.43 -4.87 -2.18
CA TYR A 136 -3.85 -4.63 -2.48
C TYR A 136 -4.04 -3.34 -3.29
N GLY A 137 -5.17 -3.22 -3.98
CA GLY A 137 -5.47 -2.06 -4.83
C GLY A 137 -5.14 -2.30 -6.31
N ALA A 138 -5.73 -1.47 -7.16
CA ALA A 138 -5.43 -1.41 -8.58
C ALA A 138 -4.13 -0.65 -8.83
N SER A 139 -3.48 -0.95 -9.96
CA SER A 139 -2.30 -0.20 -10.40
C SER A 139 -2.71 1.18 -10.91
N LEU A 140 -2.07 2.23 -10.39
CA LEU A 140 -2.13 3.59 -10.90
C LEU A 140 -1.07 3.86 -11.99
N ALA A 141 -0.42 2.82 -12.55
CA ALA A 141 0.58 2.98 -13.60
C ALA A 141 0.03 3.46 -14.96
N GLY A 142 -1.29 3.62 -15.09
CA GLY A 142 -1.96 4.09 -16.32
C GLY A 142 -1.69 5.55 -16.70
N TYR A 143 -0.96 6.31 -15.88
CA TYR A 143 -0.61 7.71 -16.20
C TYR A 143 0.19 7.88 -17.51
N ASP A 144 0.75 6.79 -18.03
CA ASP A 144 1.50 6.75 -19.29
C ASP A 144 0.67 7.00 -20.55
N GLU A 145 -0.62 6.77 -20.46
CA GLU A 145 -1.54 6.89 -21.59
C GLU A 145 -1.83 8.37 -21.91
N TYR A 146 -1.50 9.29 -20.99
CA TYR A 146 -1.76 10.71 -21.12
C TYR A 146 -0.51 11.51 -21.50
N SER A 147 -0.68 12.46 -22.42
CA SER A 147 0.34 13.47 -22.75
C SER A 147 0.45 14.56 -21.69
N THR A 148 -0.65 14.83 -20.98
CA THR A 148 -0.72 15.80 -19.88
C THR A 148 -1.32 15.13 -18.66
N VAL A 149 -0.58 15.15 -17.56
CA VAL A 149 -0.98 14.54 -16.29
C VAL A 149 -1.07 15.61 -15.21
N CYS A 150 -2.19 15.66 -14.49
CA CYS A 150 -2.40 16.54 -13.34
C CYS A 150 -2.54 15.70 -12.07
N LEU A 151 -1.56 15.79 -11.18
CA LEU A 151 -1.54 15.12 -9.88
C LEU A 151 -2.04 16.09 -8.81
N VAL A 152 -3.22 15.84 -8.25
CA VAL A 152 -3.87 16.71 -7.25
C VAL A 152 -3.97 15.98 -5.91
N GLY A 153 -3.12 16.39 -4.96
CA GLY A 153 -2.92 15.72 -3.67
C GLY A 153 -3.32 16.57 -2.46
N GLY A 154 -3.97 15.95 -1.49
CA GLY A 154 -4.33 16.59 -0.22
C GLY A 154 -3.80 15.86 1.02
N GLY A 155 -2.93 16.51 1.80
CA GLY A 155 -2.38 15.95 3.04
C GLY A 155 -1.74 14.57 2.84
N ILE A 156 -2.04 13.61 3.72
CA ILE A 156 -1.53 12.23 3.62
C ILE A 156 -2.10 11.46 2.42
N GLY A 157 -3.23 11.90 1.85
CA GLY A 157 -3.76 11.38 0.59
C GLY A 157 -2.84 11.66 -0.61
N SER A 158 -1.81 12.48 -0.46
CA SER A 158 -0.82 12.70 -1.52
C SER A 158 0.16 11.52 -1.69
N THR A 159 0.16 10.54 -0.79
CA THR A 159 1.11 9.40 -0.79
C THR A 159 1.19 8.60 -2.09
N PRO A 160 0.09 8.19 -2.75
CA PRO A 160 0.15 7.51 -4.04
C PRO A 160 0.66 8.41 -5.16
N LEU A 161 0.37 9.72 -5.10
CA LEU A 161 0.91 10.68 -6.05
C LEU A 161 2.42 10.82 -5.91
N PHE A 162 2.97 10.64 -4.70
CA PHE A 162 4.42 10.58 -4.50
C PHE A 162 5.01 9.35 -5.19
N ALA A 163 4.35 8.19 -5.12
CA ALA A 163 4.79 7.00 -5.82
C ALA A 163 4.75 7.17 -7.35
N ILE A 164 3.72 7.83 -7.90
CA ILE A 164 3.64 8.19 -9.32
C ILE A 164 4.78 9.13 -9.71
N LEU A 165 4.97 10.21 -8.95
CA LEU A 165 6.00 11.21 -9.20
C LEU A 165 7.40 10.59 -9.17
N GLU A 166 7.66 9.72 -8.19
CA GLU A 166 8.94 9.03 -8.06
C GLU A 166 9.20 8.07 -9.23
N ASP A 167 8.17 7.40 -9.76
CA ASP A 167 8.30 6.54 -10.96
C ASP A 167 8.56 7.37 -12.23
N MET A 168 7.83 8.48 -12.40
CA MET A 168 8.04 9.41 -13.52
C MET A 168 9.48 9.93 -13.54
N VAL A 169 10.00 10.37 -12.39
CA VAL A 169 11.38 10.85 -12.26
C VAL A 169 12.38 9.73 -12.55
N ALA A 170 12.18 8.54 -11.98
CA ALA A 170 13.07 7.41 -12.21
C ALA A 170 13.13 7.01 -13.70
N ARG A 171 12.02 7.14 -14.44
CA ARG A 171 12.00 6.87 -15.88
C ARG A 171 12.71 7.92 -16.70
N LEU A 172 12.58 9.18 -16.32
CA LEU A 172 13.34 10.26 -16.95
C LEU A 172 14.85 10.09 -16.74
N GLU A 173 15.27 9.64 -15.54
CA GLU A 173 16.68 9.32 -15.26
C GLU A 173 17.21 8.15 -16.10
N MET A 174 16.34 7.19 -16.43
CA MET A 174 16.70 6.03 -17.26
C MET A 174 16.82 6.39 -18.76
N CYS A 175 16.60 7.65 -19.16
CA CYS A 175 16.67 8.12 -20.56
C CYS A 175 15.91 7.23 -21.55
N ASP A 176 14.74 6.74 -21.15
CA ASP A 176 13.90 5.94 -22.02
C ASP A 176 13.37 6.82 -23.16
N SER A 177 14.10 6.80 -24.28
CA SER A 177 13.88 7.64 -25.45
C SER A 177 12.61 7.27 -26.21
N SER A 178 11.96 6.16 -25.82
CA SER A 178 10.69 5.72 -26.37
C SER A 178 9.47 6.41 -25.75
N LEU A 179 9.66 7.14 -24.65
CA LEU A 179 8.56 7.76 -23.91
C LEU A 179 8.12 9.10 -24.54
N PRO A 180 6.81 9.32 -24.68
CA PRO A 180 6.29 10.61 -25.12
C PRO A 180 6.66 11.70 -24.10
N VAL A 181 6.91 12.91 -24.60
CA VAL A 181 7.15 14.07 -23.73
C VAL A 181 5.84 14.39 -23.02
N GLN A 182 5.78 14.10 -21.72
CA GLN A 182 4.62 14.40 -20.89
C GLN A 182 4.77 15.74 -20.17
N HIS A 183 3.66 16.47 -20.04
CA HIS A 183 3.56 17.61 -19.14
C HIS A 183 2.90 17.18 -17.83
N VAL A 184 3.60 17.36 -16.72
CA VAL A 184 3.16 16.93 -15.39
C VAL A 184 2.91 18.17 -14.53
N PHE A 185 1.69 18.31 -14.04
CA PHE A 185 1.30 19.32 -13.07
C PHE A 185 1.16 18.64 -11.71
N LEU A 186 1.92 19.09 -10.71
CA LEU A 186 1.80 18.61 -9.34
C LEU A 186 1.17 19.71 -8.48
N VAL A 187 -0.03 19.46 -7.97
CA VAL A 187 -0.78 20.36 -7.09
C VAL A 187 -0.93 19.69 -5.73
N LEU A 188 -0.23 20.19 -4.71
CA LEU A 188 -0.33 19.64 -3.35
C LEU A 188 -0.91 20.65 -2.38
N ALA A 189 -2.02 20.29 -1.74
CA ALA A 189 -2.59 21.01 -0.61
C ALA A 189 -2.24 20.28 0.69
N ILE A 190 -1.20 20.74 1.38
CA ILE A 190 -0.68 20.12 2.61
C ILE A 190 -0.94 20.99 3.83
N ARG A 191 -0.87 20.36 5.01
CA ARG A 191 -0.86 21.04 6.32
C ARG A 191 0.46 20.83 7.04
N GLU A 192 1.07 19.68 6.82
CA GLU A 192 2.33 19.28 7.45
C GLU A 192 3.47 19.50 6.46
N LEU A 193 4.39 20.37 6.83
CA LEU A 193 5.60 20.68 6.05
C LEU A 193 6.56 19.49 6.02
N ALA A 194 6.48 18.59 7.01
CA ALA A 194 7.21 17.32 7.01
C ALA A 194 6.95 16.46 5.76
N LEU A 195 5.76 16.55 5.14
CA LEU A 195 5.47 15.85 3.87
C LEU A 195 6.26 16.46 2.71
N LEU A 196 6.39 17.78 2.66
CA LEU A 196 7.19 18.48 1.64
C LEU A 196 8.68 18.20 1.81
N GLU A 197 9.16 18.19 3.06
CA GLU A 197 10.53 17.83 3.39
C GLU A 197 10.85 16.41 2.90
N GLU A 198 9.93 15.46 3.07
CA GLU A 198 10.15 14.07 2.66
C GLU A 198 10.25 13.89 1.13
N ILE A 199 9.47 14.64 0.34
CA ILE A 199 9.55 14.58 -1.13
C ILE A 199 10.66 15.48 -1.71
N SER A 200 11.31 16.30 -0.89
CA SER A 200 12.33 17.24 -1.34
C SER A 200 13.46 16.62 -2.18
N PRO A 201 13.93 15.37 -1.95
CA PRO A 201 14.95 14.75 -2.82
C PRO A 201 14.42 14.49 -4.23
N VAL A 202 13.14 14.13 -4.36
CA VAL A 202 12.48 13.93 -5.66
C VAL A 202 12.32 15.27 -6.39
N LEU A 203 11.93 16.32 -5.66
CA LEU A 203 11.81 17.67 -6.23
C LEU A 203 13.16 18.23 -6.71
N ALA A 204 14.24 17.97 -5.97
CA ALA A 204 15.59 18.35 -6.38
C ALA A 204 16.01 17.65 -7.67
N LYS A 205 15.69 16.35 -7.82
CA LYS A 205 15.91 15.61 -9.06
C LYS A 205 15.11 16.18 -10.23
N ILE A 206 13.83 16.52 -10.02
CA ILE A 206 12.99 17.16 -11.05
C ILE A 206 13.65 18.43 -11.57
N ARG A 207 14.15 19.30 -10.68
CA ARG A 207 14.82 20.53 -11.07
C ARG A 207 16.10 20.29 -11.88
N HIS A 208 16.86 19.26 -11.53
CA HIS A 208 18.05 18.89 -12.29
C HIS A 208 17.70 18.34 -13.69
N LEU A 209 16.63 17.56 -13.80
CA LEU A 209 16.19 16.94 -15.06
C LEU A 209 15.41 17.89 -15.97
N ASP A 210 14.71 18.88 -15.40
CA ASP A 210 13.97 19.92 -16.12
C ASP A 210 14.30 21.34 -15.60
N PRO A 211 15.52 21.85 -15.86
CA PRO A 211 15.93 23.18 -15.37
C PRO A 211 15.10 24.34 -15.91
N GLN A 212 14.41 24.13 -17.04
CA GLN A 212 13.60 25.13 -17.73
C GLN A 212 12.12 25.10 -17.29
N GLY A 213 11.70 24.14 -16.44
CA GLY A 213 10.31 23.99 -16.01
C GLY A 213 9.34 23.75 -17.17
N THR A 214 9.80 23.05 -18.21
CA THR A 214 9.02 22.83 -19.44
C THR A 214 8.08 21.63 -19.31
N ARG A 215 8.48 20.63 -18.52
CA ARG A 215 7.79 19.36 -18.31
C ARG A 215 7.06 19.33 -16.98
N PHE A 216 7.68 19.78 -15.89
CA PHE A 216 7.08 19.78 -14.56
C PHE A 216 6.65 21.18 -14.13
N THR A 217 5.38 21.31 -13.74
CA THR A 217 4.85 22.50 -13.08
C THR A 217 4.43 22.13 -11.67
N LEU A 218 5.13 22.68 -10.67
CA LEU A 218 4.92 22.36 -9.26
C LEU A 218 4.15 23.50 -8.58
N ARG A 219 3.08 23.16 -7.86
CA ARG A 219 2.24 24.10 -7.10
C ARG A 219 2.01 23.51 -5.70
N PHE A 220 2.50 24.20 -4.69
CA PHE A 220 2.35 23.78 -3.30
C PHE A 220 1.55 24.81 -2.51
N ASN A 221 0.53 24.35 -1.80
CA ASN A 221 -0.32 25.17 -0.94
C ASN A 221 -0.25 24.62 0.48
N LEU A 222 0.31 25.42 1.39
CA LEU A 222 0.30 25.13 2.81
C LEU A 222 -0.94 25.77 3.44
N THR A 223 -2.00 24.97 3.61
CA THR A 223 -3.33 25.46 4.01
C THR A 223 -3.39 25.99 5.45
N ARG A 224 -2.36 25.76 6.26
CA ARG A 224 -2.21 26.32 7.62
C ARG A 224 -0.96 27.18 7.64
N MET A 225 -1.07 28.40 8.18
CA MET A 225 0.10 29.24 8.43
C MET A 225 1.06 28.52 9.40
N PRO A 226 2.31 28.24 8.99
CA PRO A 226 3.29 27.61 9.85
C PRO A 226 3.76 28.61 10.90
N SER A 227 4.06 28.13 12.11
CA SER A 227 4.68 28.99 13.12
C SER A 227 6.14 29.25 12.75
N THR A 228 6.68 30.39 13.20
CA THR A 228 8.10 30.74 12.98
C THR A 228 9.04 29.67 13.49
N LEU A 229 8.72 29.06 14.64
CA LEU A 229 9.50 27.96 15.22
C LEU A 229 9.57 26.72 14.31
N VAL A 230 8.50 26.40 13.58
CA VAL A 230 8.51 25.30 12.61
C VAL A 230 9.35 25.67 11.39
N LEU A 231 9.21 26.89 10.87
CA LEU A 231 9.98 27.36 9.71
C LEU A 231 11.50 27.37 9.96
N ASP A 232 11.91 27.73 11.17
CA ASP A 232 13.33 27.83 11.52
C ASP A 232 13.94 26.46 11.92
N THR A 233 13.15 25.38 11.85
CA THR A 233 13.64 24.02 12.10
C THR A 233 14.60 23.59 10.99
N PRO A 234 15.79 23.04 11.32
CA PRO A 234 16.75 22.58 10.32
C PRO A 234 16.26 21.31 9.61
N ILE A 235 16.56 21.21 8.32
CA ILE A 235 16.29 20.01 7.52
C ILE A 235 17.27 18.91 7.93
N GLU A 236 16.75 17.74 8.30
CA GLU A 236 17.59 16.60 8.66
C GLU A 236 18.08 15.85 7.40
N HIS A 237 19.08 16.44 6.73
CA HIS A 237 19.66 15.88 5.50
C HIS A 237 20.19 14.44 5.64
N GLU A 238 20.69 14.05 6.82
CA GLU A 238 21.16 12.68 7.07
C GLU A 238 20.01 11.66 7.02
N ARG A 239 18.84 12.04 7.54
CA ARG A 239 17.61 11.23 7.51
C ARG A 239 17.13 11.04 6.08
N LEU A 240 17.11 12.11 5.29
CA LEU A 240 16.72 12.07 3.87
C LEU A 240 17.68 11.23 3.01
N ARG A 241 18.95 11.10 3.43
CA ARG A 241 19.96 10.22 2.79
C ARG A 241 19.80 8.73 3.11
N GLY A 242 18.79 8.35 3.91
CA GLY A 242 18.64 6.97 4.40
C GLY A 242 19.70 6.57 5.44
N LYS A 243 20.46 7.54 5.97
CA LYS A 243 21.39 7.32 7.10
C LYS A 243 20.64 7.56 8.41
N SER A 244 19.60 6.77 8.67
CA SER A 244 18.94 6.82 9.98
C SER A 244 19.81 6.12 11.04
N SER A 245 19.71 6.55 12.30
CA SER A 245 20.49 6.01 13.43
C SER A 245 20.08 4.59 13.86
N ILE A 246 19.10 3.99 13.18
CA ILE A 246 18.66 2.60 13.39
C ILE A 246 18.52 1.91 12.03
N VAL A 247 19.60 1.89 11.25
CA VAL A 247 19.73 0.99 10.10
C VAL A 247 20.22 -0.36 10.62
N HIS A 248 19.52 -1.44 10.24
CA HIS A 248 19.95 -2.79 10.57
C HIS A 248 21.22 -3.12 9.76
N ASN A 249 22.41 -2.99 10.36
CA ASN A 249 23.54 -3.79 9.95
C ASN A 249 23.16 -5.24 10.25
N GLY A 250 23.06 -6.08 9.22
CA GLY A 250 22.49 -7.43 9.28
C GLY A 250 23.28 -8.46 10.07
N ALA A 251 23.96 -8.08 11.16
CA ALA A 251 24.93 -8.92 11.84
C ALA A 251 24.79 -9.07 13.36
N ASP A 252 23.94 -8.33 14.08
CA ASP A 252 24.00 -8.39 15.55
C ASP A 252 22.67 -8.36 16.31
N VAL A 253 22.53 -9.36 17.21
CA VAL A 253 21.83 -9.36 18.52
C VAL A 253 20.31 -9.62 18.53
N GLN A 254 19.71 -10.48 19.37
CA GLN A 254 20.20 -11.46 20.36
C GLN A 254 19.08 -12.47 20.71
N THR A 255 19.55 -13.70 20.90
CA THR A 255 19.16 -14.73 21.87
C THR A 255 18.37 -14.22 23.08
N GLY A 256 17.13 -14.67 23.21
CA GLY A 256 16.26 -14.46 24.37
C GLY A 256 15.18 -15.54 24.44
N MET A 257 14.73 -15.85 25.65
CA MET A 257 14.07 -17.07 26.17
C MET A 257 12.76 -17.57 25.49
N PHE A 258 12.43 -17.10 24.28
CA PHE A 258 11.36 -17.60 23.40
C PHE A 258 11.85 -17.86 21.95
N ALA A 259 13.15 -18.08 21.76
CA ALA A 259 13.81 -18.24 20.46
C ALA A 259 13.41 -19.49 19.65
N GLY A 260 12.58 -20.40 20.19
CA GLY A 260 12.28 -21.69 19.55
C GLY A 260 11.17 -21.69 18.48
N LEU A 261 10.38 -20.61 18.34
CA LEU A 261 9.15 -20.64 17.53
C LEU A 261 8.97 -19.50 16.52
N ARG A 262 9.82 -18.46 16.53
CA ARG A 262 9.71 -17.32 15.61
C ARG A 262 10.92 -17.31 14.67
N ARG A 263 10.67 -17.63 13.39
CA ARG A 263 11.66 -17.48 12.31
C ARG A 263 12.12 -16.02 12.24
N ALA A 264 13.36 -15.80 11.81
CA ALA A 264 13.93 -14.48 11.60
C ALA A 264 13.05 -13.63 10.66
N PRO A 265 13.01 -12.29 10.82
CA PRO A 265 12.34 -11.40 9.88
C PRO A 265 12.84 -11.65 8.47
N ALA A 266 11.92 -11.75 7.52
CA ALA A 266 12.24 -12.00 6.11
C ALA A 266 11.66 -10.88 5.23
N PRO A 267 12.24 -10.65 4.04
CA PRO A 267 11.61 -9.80 3.04
C PRO A 267 10.22 -10.31 2.70
N PHE A 268 9.25 -9.39 2.56
CA PHE A 268 7.88 -9.77 2.23
C PHE A 268 7.78 -10.47 0.87
N ILE A 269 6.99 -11.54 0.79
CA ILE A 269 6.71 -12.29 -0.45
C ILE A 269 5.19 -12.36 -0.62
N GLU A 270 4.65 -11.81 -1.72
CA GLU A 270 3.22 -11.95 -2.01
C GLU A 270 2.86 -13.44 -2.19
N PRO A 271 1.90 -13.98 -1.42
CA PRO A 271 1.43 -15.34 -1.63
C PRO A 271 0.57 -15.37 -2.89
N LEU A 272 0.72 -16.42 -3.70
CA LEU A 272 -0.11 -16.63 -4.90
C LEU A 272 0.10 -15.55 -5.97
N ARG A 273 1.36 -15.18 -6.23
CA ARG A 273 1.78 -14.19 -7.26
C ARG A 273 1.04 -14.28 -8.61
N SER A 274 0.54 -15.46 -9.01
CA SER A 274 -0.25 -15.63 -10.23
C SER A 274 -1.76 -15.62 -9.96
N ARG A 275 -2.48 -14.82 -10.76
CA ARG A 275 -3.96 -14.84 -10.85
C ARG A 275 -4.49 -16.26 -11.06
N GLY A 276 -3.80 -17.08 -11.85
CA GLY A 276 -4.16 -18.49 -12.08
C GLY A 276 -4.10 -19.33 -10.80
N THR A 277 -3.08 -19.13 -9.95
CA THR A 277 -2.98 -19.84 -8.67
C THR A 277 -4.07 -19.42 -7.70
N LYS A 278 -4.47 -18.13 -7.71
CA LYS A 278 -5.62 -17.63 -6.93
C LYS A 278 -6.90 -18.31 -7.40
N VAL A 279 -7.16 -18.36 -8.71
CA VAL A 279 -8.35 -19.05 -9.29
C VAL A 279 -8.35 -20.54 -8.97
N VAL A 280 -7.23 -21.24 -9.13
CA VAL A 280 -7.13 -22.68 -8.80
C VAL A 280 -7.38 -22.91 -7.31
N LEU A 281 -6.88 -22.05 -6.42
CA LEU A 281 -7.11 -22.16 -4.99
C LEU A 281 -8.60 -21.95 -4.66
N TYR A 282 -9.22 -20.89 -5.17
CA TYR A 282 -10.64 -20.61 -4.94
C TYR A 282 -11.54 -21.71 -5.53
N THR A 283 -11.23 -22.18 -6.74
CA THR A 283 -11.96 -23.28 -7.39
C THR A 283 -11.80 -24.58 -6.61
N GLY A 284 -10.58 -24.91 -6.18
CA GLY A 284 -10.29 -26.10 -5.38
C GLY A 284 -10.86 -26.07 -3.97
N MET A 285 -11.19 -24.88 -3.44
CA MET A 285 -11.90 -24.72 -2.15
C MET A 285 -13.41 -24.80 -2.34
N PHE A 286 -13.94 -24.13 -3.36
CA PHE A 286 -15.38 -23.96 -3.55
C PHE A 286 -16.04 -25.18 -4.19
N LEU A 287 -15.38 -25.83 -5.15
CA LEU A 287 -15.94 -26.94 -5.92
C LEU A 287 -16.20 -28.21 -5.08
N PRO A 288 -15.30 -28.68 -4.20
CA PRO A 288 -15.58 -29.83 -3.34
C PRO A 288 -16.68 -29.53 -2.32
N VAL A 289 -16.74 -28.29 -1.82
CA VAL A 289 -17.76 -27.87 -0.85
C VAL A 289 -19.14 -27.80 -1.52
N THR A 290 -19.23 -27.24 -2.73
CA THR A 290 -20.49 -27.21 -3.48
C THR A 290 -20.93 -28.61 -3.92
N LEU A 291 -20.01 -29.48 -4.32
CA LEU A 291 -20.35 -30.88 -4.62
C LEU A 291 -20.82 -31.65 -3.38
N LEU A 292 -20.21 -31.41 -2.21
CA LEU A 292 -20.67 -32.01 -0.96
C LEU A 292 -22.08 -31.52 -0.59
N ILE A 293 -22.37 -30.22 -0.77
CA ILE A 293 -23.70 -29.65 -0.58
C ILE A 293 -24.72 -30.29 -1.51
N LEU A 294 -24.43 -30.34 -2.81
CA LEU A 294 -25.33 -30.91 -3.81
C LEU A 294 -25.58 -32.40 -3.58
N TRP A 295 -24.56 -33.15 -3.14
CA TRP A 295 -24.71 -34.56 -2.77
C TRP A 295 -25.63 -34.73 -1.55
N LEU A 296 -25.50 -33.88 -0.54
CA LEU A 296 -26.37 -33.89 0.64
C LEU A 296 -27.82 -33.49 0.31
N GLU A 297 -28.04 -32.65 -0.70
CA GLU A 297 -29.36 -32.11 -1.05
C GLU A 297 -30.13 -32.96 -2.08
N PHE A 298 -29.45 -33.60 -3.04
CA PHE A 298 -30.13 -34.29 -4.16
C PHE A 298 -30.21 -35.82 -4.03
N ASP A 299 -29.39 -36.49 -3.21
CA ASP A 299 -29.30 -37.96 -3.20
C ASP A 299 -29.92 -38.62 -1.96
N ASN A 300 -31.17 -38.24 -1.63
CA ASN A 300 -31.98 -38.87 -0.57
C ASN A 300 -31.18 -39.14 0.73
N GLY A 301 -30.29 -38.19 1.08
CA GLY A 301 -29.37 -38.34 2.19
C GLY A 301 -30.15 -38.59 3.48
N VAL A 302 -29.68 -39.50 4.32
CA VAL A 302 -30.32 -39.93 5.58
C VAL A 302 -30.65 -38.78 6.55
N LEU A 303 -30.21 -37.56 6.25
CA LEU A 303 -30.49 -36.31 6.98
C LEU A 303 -31.65 -35.48 6.38
N MET A 304 -32.13 -35.76 5.17
CA MET A 304 -33.16 -34.94 4.47
C MET A 304 -34.56 -35.57 4.41
N ASP A 305 -34.92 -36.47 5.33
CA ASP A 305 -36.32 -36.91 5.44
C ASP A 305 -37.19 -35.79 6.08
N HIS A 306 -37.69 -34.89 5.23
CA HIS A 306 -38.59 -33.80 5.60
C HIS A 306 -39.97 -34.30 6.08
N GLY A 307 -40.25 -35.61 6.00
CA GLY A 307 -41.56 -36.20 6.28
C GLY A 307 -41.74 -36.76 7.70
N ASN A 308 -40.68 -37.26 8.35
CA ASN A 308 -40.79 -37.89 9.67
C ASN A 308 -39.93 -37.15 10.70
N LYS A 309 -40.59 -36.44 11.63
CA LYS A 309 -39.97 -35.89 12.84
C LYS A 309 -39.35 -37.04 13.65
N THR A 310 -38.10 -37.38 13.37
CA THR A 310 -37.30 -38.27 14.20
C THR A 310 -36.97 -37.55 15.51
N GLN A 311 -36.94 -38.28 16.63
CA GLN A 311 -36.61 -37.75 17.97
C GLN A 311 -35.19 -37.16 18.09
N TYR A 312 -34.45 -37.05 16.99
CA TYR A 312 -33.04 -36.69 16.91
C TYR A 312 -32.78 -35.35 16.21
N TRP A 313 -33.78 -34.48 16.08
CA TRP A 313 -33.64 -33.14 15.49
C TRP A 313 -32.44 -32.31 16.03
N PRO A 314 -32.03 -32.39 17.32
CA PRO A 314 -30.86 -31.65 17.80
C PRO A 314 -29.54 -32.27 17.32
N LEU A 315 -29.51 -33.61 17.19
CA LEU A 315 -28.34 -34.34 16.72
C LEU A 315 -28.12 -34.13 15.22
N GLN A 316 -29.21 -34.11 14.45
CA GLN A 316 -29.19 -33.74 13.04
C GLN A 316 -28.64 -32.32 12.84
N ASN A 317 -29.19 -31.33 13.56
CA ASN A 317 -28.69 -29.96 13.50
C ASN A 317 -27.21 -29.87 13.93
N PHE A 318 -26.79 -30.64 14.93
CA PHE A 318 -25.40 -30.68 15.37
C PHE A 318 -24.46 -31.25 14.29
N VAL A 319 -24.87 -32.30 13.58
CA VAL A 319 -24.10 -32.90 12.49
C VAL A 319 -24.03 -31.95 11.30
N GLU A 320 -25.14 -31.34 10.90
CA GLU A 320 -25.19 -30.35 9.81
C GLU A 320 -24.28 -29.14 10.13
N ILE A 321 -24.39 -28.57 11.33
CA ILE A 321 -23.51 -27.51 11.82
C ILE A 321 -22.05 -27.97 11.81
N SER A 322 -21.76 -29.18 12.29
CA SER A 322 -20.38 -29.70 12.33
C SER A 322 -19.79 -29.86 10.92
N VAL A 323 -20.56 -30.33 9.95
CA VAL A 323 -20.14 -30.48 8.54
C VAL A 323 -19.87 -29.11 7.90
N VAL A 324 -20.70 -28.10 8.19
CA VAL A 324 -20.50 -26.70 7.73
C VAL A 324 -19.16 -26.14 8.20
N PHE A 325 -18.76 -26.42 9.44
CA PHE A 325 -17.52 -25.88 10.01
C PHE A 325 -16.29 -26.76 9.73
N LEU A 326 -16.43 -28.09 9.70
CA LEU A 326 -15.31 -29.02 9.47
C LEU A 326 -14.84 -29.05 8.02
N THR A 327 -15.76 -29.01 7.04
CA THR A 327 -15.39 -29.12 5.62
C THR A 327 -14.46 -27.99 5.15
N PRO A 328 -14.75 -26.71 5.45
CA PRO A 328 -13.84 -25.61 5.11
C PRO A 328 -12.51 -25.70 5.87
N ILE A 329 -12.52 -26.15 7.13
CA ILE A 329 -11.30 -26.30 7.95
C ILE A 329 -10.39 -27.41 7.40
N VAL A 330 -10.96 -28.56 7.01
CA VAL A 330 -10.22 -29.71 6.45
C VAL A 330 -9.70 -29.39 5.04
N ALA A 331 -10.54 -28.83 4.16
CA ALA A 331 -10.10 -28.39 2.83
C ALA A 331 -8.98 -27.36 2.93
N TYR A 332 -9.10 -26.41 3.86
CA TYR A 332 -8.08 -25.41 4.13
C TYR A 332 -6.77 -26.01 4.64
N THR A 333 -6.81 -26.89 5.65
CA THR A 333 -5.60 -27.54 6.20
C THR A 333 -4.90 -28.42 5.17
N LEU A 334 -5.62 -29.13 4.32
CA LEU A 334 -5.05 -29.91 3.22
C LEU A 334 -4.36 -29.03 2.16
N LEU A 335 -4.94 -27.89 1.81
CA LEU A 335 -4.33 -26.94 0.87
C LEU A 335 -3.09 -26.26 1.45
N LEU A 336 -3.11 -25.92 2.74
CA LEU A 336 -1.95 -25.41 3.47
C LEU A 336 -0.80 -26.42 3.48
N LEU A 337 -1.09 -27.69 3.78
CA LEU A 337 -0.11 -28.78 3.81
C LEU A 337 0.48 -29.04 2.42
N ASN A 338 -0.37 -29.10 1.39
CA ASN A 338 0.08 -29.35 0.02
C ASN A 338 0.96 -28.20 -0.51
N ARG A 339 0.66 -26.97 -0.10
CA ARG A 339 1.44 -25.78 -0.47
C ARG A 339 2.74 -25.66 0.34
N TRP A 340 2.72 -25.99 1.63
CA TRP A 340 3.93 -26.10 2.46
C TRP A 340 4.89 -27.13 1.89
N ARG A 341 4.37 -28.29 1.46
CA ARG A 341 5.15 -29.36 0.80
C ARG A 341 5.80 -28.89 -0.50
N ARG A 342 5.09 -28.16 -1.36
CA ARG A 342 5.64 -27.57 -2.59
C ARG A 342 6.69 -26.51 -2.32
N SER A 343 6.49 -25.66 -1.29
CA SER A 343 7.47 -24.67 -0.86
C SER A 343 8.78 -25.34 -0.41
N PHE A 344 8.68 -26.43 0.35
CA PHE A 344 9.82 -27.24 0.79
C PHE A 344 10.53 -27.94 -0.38
N GLN A 345 9.78 -28.47 -1.35
CA GLN A 345 10.33 -29.10 -2.56
C GLN A 345 11.03 -28.09 -3.49
N SER A 346 10.55 -26.84 -3.59
CA SER A 346 11.23 -25.80 -4.39
C SER A 346 12.58 -25.38 -3.80
N HIS A 347 12.73 -25.45 -2.46
CA HIS A 347 14.01 -25.22 -1.80
C HIS A 347 15.01 -26.38 -1.99
N SER A 348 14.52 -27.61 -2.19
CA SER A 348 15.39 -28.77 -2.47
C SER A 348 15.92 -28.81 -3.91
N LEU A 349 15.25 -28.15 -4.87
CA LEU A 349 15.67 -28.09 -6.28
C LEU A 349 16.52 -26.85 -6.62
N LYS A 350 16.63 -25.87 -5.71
CA LYS A 350 17.55 -24.72 -5.87
C LYS A 350 19.00 -25.02 -5.49
N ASN A 351 19.32 -26.22 -5.00
CA ASN A 351 20.71 -26.66 -4.78
C ASN A 351 21.39 -27.24 -6.04
N GLY A 352 20.80 -27.10 -7.23
CA GLY A 352 21.31 -27.74 -8.45
C GLY A 352 21.18 -26.94 -9.74
N HIS A 353 20.99 -25.62 -9.70
CA HIS A 353 21.04 -24.80 -10.91
C HIS A 353 21.97 -23.61 -10.73
N ASN A 354 23.09 -23.68 -11.45
CA ASN A 354 24.11 -22.64 -11.51
C ASN A 354 23.49 -21.29 -11.81
N ASP A 355 23.99 -20.29 -11.09
CA ASP A 355 23.69 -18.88 -11.22
C ASP A 355 23.77 -18.43 -12.69
N ALA A 356 22.60 -18.31 -13.32
CA ALA A 356 22.43 -17.40 -14.44
C ALA A 356 22.44 -15.99 -13.84
N HIS A 357 23.65 -15.44 -13.68
CA HIS A 357 23.91 -14.03 -13.52
C HIS A 357 23.24 -13.27 -14.69
N CYS A 358 21.98 -12.88 -14.53
CA CYS A 358 21.46 -11.74 -15.26
C CYS A 358 22.16 -10.51 -14.68
N ASN A 359 23.14 -10.01 -15.42
CA ASN A 359 23.77 -8.72 -15.19
C ASN A 359 22.70 -7.61 -15.26
N TYR A 360 22.02 -7.36 -14.14
CA TYR A 360 21.50 -6.04 -13.84
C TYR A 360 22.65 -5.21 -13.26
N SER A 361 23.61 -4.92 -14.13
CA SER A 361 24.58 -3.86 -13.92
C SER A 361 23.89 -2.51 -14.11
N SER A 362 23.11 -2.11 -13.12
CA SER A 362 22.95 -0.72 -12.70
C SER A 362 22.17 -0.71 -11.37
N VAL A 363 22.71 -1.37 -10.35
CA VAL A 363 22.60 -0.82 -9.00
C VAL A 363 23.38 0.49 -9.04
N ARG A 364 22.74 1.55 -9.55
CA ARG A 364 23.10 2.90 -9.16
C ARG A 364 22.72 2.94 -7.70
N SER A 365 23.71 2.61 -6.88
CA SER A 365 23.68 2.81 -5.45
C SER A 365 22.99 4.12 -5.15
N THR A 366 22.29 4.15 -4.04
CA THR A 366 21.99 5.34 -3.24
C THR A 366 23.07 6.44 -3.31
N ALA A 367 24.33 6.09 -3.59
CA ALA A 367 25.44 6.96 -4.01
C ALA A 367 25.12 8.01 -5.11
N ASP A 368 24.28 7.73 -6.13
CA ASP A 368 23.96 8.72 -7.17
C ASP A 368 22.81 9.67 -6.73
N THR A 369 21.98 9.22 -5.80
CA THR A 369 21.07 10.11 -5.03
C THR A 369 21.85 10.99 -4.05
N GLN A 370 23.04 10.52 -3.64
CA GLN A 370 23.95 11.17 -2.69
C GLN A 370 24.64 12.42 -3.28
N ASP A 371 25.04 12.41 -4.56
CA ASP A 371 25.77 13.53 -5.18
C ASP A 371 24.87 14.69 -5.66
N VAL A 372 23.58 14.43 -5.94
CA VAL A 372 22.62 15.46 -6.39
C VAL A 372 22.10 16.31 -5.23
N VAL A 373 21.87 15.71 -4.05
CA VAL A 373 21.45 16.43 -2.83
C VAL A 373 22.59 17.30 -2.28
N ASP A 374 23.84 16.85 -2.41
CA ASP A 374 25.01 17.55 -1.85
C ASP A 374 25.49 18.75 -2.67
N ARG A 375 25.18 18.84 -3.97
CA ARG A 375 25.83 19.84 -4.84
C ARG A 375 25.10 21.17 -5.03
N ASN A 376 23.80 21.29 -4.75
CA ASN A 376 23.06 22.49 -5.16
C ASN A 376 21.94 23.05 -4.26
N THR A 377 21.62 22.47 -3.10
CA THR A 377 20.55 23.04 -2.25
C THR A 377 21.15 23.70 -1.02
N GLY A 378 21.30 25.03 -1.05
CA GLY A 378 21.60 25.84 0.15
C GLY A 378 20.49 25.81 1.22
N LEU A 379 19.58 24.83 1.15
CA LEU A 379 18.41 24.65 2.00
C LEU A 379 18.85 24.12 3.36
N LYS A 380 18.91 25.00 4.35
CA LYS A 380 19.27 24.65 5.73
C LYS A 380 18.03 24.47 6.59
N THR A 381 16.99 25.24 6.31
CA THR A 381 15.79 25.33 7.12
C THR A 381 14.54 25.05 6.31
N LEU A 382 13.44 24.73 7.00
CA LEU A 382 12.13 24.56 6.37
C LEU A 382 11.62 25.86 5.73
N ARG A 383 12.08 27.03 6.20
CA ARG A 383 11.86 28.32 5.53
C ARG A 383 12.46 28.34 4.13
N ASP A 384 13.71 27.92 4.00
CA ASP A 384 14.38 27.90 2.70
C ASP A 384 13.61 27.00 1.73
N LEU A 385 13.05 25.88 2.21
CA LEU A 385 12.22 24.98 1.41
C LEU A 385 10.92 25.64 0.92
N VAL A 386 10.26 26.41 1.80
CA VAL A 386 9.03 27.15 1.47
C VAL A 386 9.30 28.24 0.42
N GLU A 387 10.42 28.96 0.56
CA GLU A 387 10.83 30.01 -0.36
C GLU A 387 11.29 29.46 -1.70
N GLU A 388 12.06 28.37 -1.70
CA GLU A 388 12.60 27.73 -2.90
C GLU A 388 11.53 27.19 -3.84
N TYR A 389 10.44 26.64 -3.28
CA TYR A 389 9.34 26.05 -4.05
C TYR A 389 8.10 26.94 -4.15
N ASP A 390 8.23 28.24 -3.82
CA ASP A 390 7.14 29.24 -3.87
C ASP A 390 5.83 28.74 -3.23
N VAL A 391 5.94 28.20 -2.01
CA VAL A 391 4.81 27.54 -1.33
C VAL A 391 3.81 28.60 -0.83
N ALA A 392 2.60 28.59 -1.40
CA ALA A 392 1.54 29.50 -0.99
C ALA A 392 1.01 29.14 0.42
N CYS A 393 1.30 30.00 1.40
CA CYS A 393 0.93 29.78 2.80
C CYS A 393 -0.41 30.42 3.18
N GLY A 394 -1.24 29.70 3.92
CA GLY A 394 -2.53 30.18 4.46
C GLY A 394 -3.70 30.17 3.48
N SER A 395 -3.50 29.72 2.24
CA SER A 395 -4.53 29.65 1.21
C SER A 395 -4.73 28.22 0.70
N ARG A 396 -5.94 27.95 0.17
CA ARG A 396 -6.24 26.72 -0.57
C ARG A 396 -5.89 26.92 -2.06
N PRO A 397 -5.58 25.84 -2.81
CA PRO A 397 -5.36 25.96 -4.24
C PRO A 397 -6.63 26.46 -4.94
N ASN A 398 -6.47 27.41 -5.86
CA ASN A 398 -7.55 27.85 -6.74
C ASN A 398 -7.62 26.88 -7.93
N MET A 399 -8.42 25.82 -7.78
CA MET A 399 -8.51 24.77 -8.79
C MET A 399 -8.99 25.26 -10.15
N MET A 400 -9.88 26.27 -10.19
CA MET A 400 -10.34 26.88 -11.44
C MET A 400 -9.19 27.49 -12.23
N GLN A 401 -8.36 28.30 -11.56
CA GLN A 401 -7.20 28.92 -12.20
C GLN A 401 -6.19 27.86 -12.63
N ILE A 402 -5.87 26.91 -11.74
CA ILE A 402 -4.85 25.90 -11.99
C ILE A 402 -5.27 24.99 -13.15
N LEU A 403 -6.48 24.46 -13.15
CA LEU A 403 -6.96 23.60 -14.22
C LEU A 403 -7.17 24.37 -15.52
N GLY A 404 -7.52 25.66 -15.46
CA GLY A 404 -7.51 26.53 -16.64
C GLY A 404 -6.12 26.67 -17.25
N GLU A 405 -5.08 26.81 -16.43
CA GLU A 405 -3.68 26.80 -16.89
C GLU A 405 -3.29 25.43 -17.50
N VAL A 406 -3.70 24.33 -16.87
CA VAL A 406 -3.48 22.96 -17.38
C VAL A 406 -4.13 22.79 -18.74
N TYR A 407 -5.40 23.18 -18.86
CA TYR A 407 -6.19 23.08 -20.08
C TYR A 407 -5.59 23.91 -21.22
N ALA A 408 -5.23 25.17 -20.94
CA ALA A 408 -4.61 26.05 -21.93
C ALA A 408 -3.27 25.48 -22.43
N ARG A 409 -2.46 24.91 -21.53
CA ARG A 409 -1.17 24.30 -21.91
C ARG A 409 -1.36 23.02 -22.68
N HIS A 410 -2.33 22.19 -22.30
CA HIS A 410 -2.68 20.97 -23.01
C HIS A 410 -3.14 21.25 -24.44
N ASN A 411 -4.04 22.21 -24.62
CA ASN A 411 -4.51 22.62 -25.95
C ASN A 411 -3.41 23.18 -26.85
N ALA A 412 -2.38 23.80 -26.25
CA ALA A 412 -1.23 24.29 -27.00
C ALA A 412 -0.32 23.16 -27.53
N THR A 413 -0.34 21.97 -26.92
CA THR A 413 0.62 20.89 -27.21
C THR A 413 0.00 19.60 -27.73
N SER A 414 -1.23 19.24 -27.35
CA SER A 414 -1.82 17.91 -27.63
C SER A 414 -3.35 17.91 -27.62
N ALA A 415 -3.98 18.71 -28.49
CA ALA A 415 -5.44 18.90 -28.59
C ALA A 415 -6.30 17.66 -29.01
N THR A 416 -5.75 16.44 -29.00
CA THR A 416 -6.44 15.21 -29.47
C THR A 416 -6.58 14.12 -28.42
N THR A 417 -5.95 14.30 -27.24
CA THR A 417 -6.01 13.34 -26.13
C THR A 417 -6.71 13.99 -24.94
N THR A 418 -7.19 13.20 -23.99
CA THR A 418 -7.71 13.74 -22.72
C THR A 418 -6.57 14.05 -21.75
N ILE A 419 -6.85 14.90 -20.76
CA ILE A 419 -5.95 15.21 -19.65
C ILE A 419 -6.18 14.19 -18.54
N GLY A 420 -5.15 13.47 -18.12
CA GLY A 420 -5.25 12.52 -17.00
C GLY A 420 -5.14 13.24 -15.67
N VAL A 421 -6.20 13.24 -14.87
CA VAL A 421 -6.23 13.88 -13.54
C VAL A 421 -6.23 12.81 -12.46
N PHE A 422 -5.18 12.72 -11.65
CA PHE A 422 -5.10 11.80 -10.52
C PHE A 422 -5.36 12.56 -9.23
N LEU A 423 -6.47 12.25 -8.57
CA LEU A 423 -7.00 13.01 -7.45
C LEU A 423 -7.05 12.16 -6.19
N SER A 424 -6.35 12.59 -5.13
CA SER A 424 -6.38 11.91 -3.83
C SER A 424 -6.26 12.90 -2.67
N GLY A 425 -7.11 12.73 -1.65
CA GLY A 425 -7.15 13.62 -0.49
C GLY A 425 -8.56 13.95 0.02
N PRO A 426 -8.71 15.05 0.79
CA PRO A 426 -9.97 15.42 1.42
C PRO A 426 -11.08 15.73 0.42
N GLN A 427 -12.33 15.38 0.77
CA GLN A 427 -13.52 15.60 -0.08
C GLN A 427 -13.67 17.06 -0.55
N ALA A 428 -13.26 18.04 0.26
CA ALA A 428 -13.32 19.45 -0.13
C ALA A 428 -12.35 19.81 -1.27
N LEU A 429 -11.21 19.12 -1.39
CA LEU A 429 -10.29 19.30 -2.52
C LEU A 429 -10.82 18.59 -3.77
N LYS A 430 -11.41 17.40 -3.58
CA LYS A 430 -12.05 16.64 -4.66
C LYS A 430 -13.19 17.44 -5.31
N ALA A 431 -14.16 17.87 -4.51
CA ALA A 431 -15.29 18.67 -4.98
C ALA A 431 -14.84 19.97 -5.69
N ALA A 432 -13.83 20.67 -5.17
CA ALA A 432 -13.31 21.87 -5.83
C ALA A 432 -12.62 21.59 -7.18
N THR A 433 -12.08 20.37 -7.35
CA THR A 433 -11.47 19.92 -8.61
C THR A 433 -12.58 19.54 -9.58
N ASP A 434 -13.59 18.79 -9.14
CA ASP A 434 -14.73 18.37 -9.95
C ASP A 434 -15.55 19.56 -10.46
N ASP A 435 -15.82 20.55 -9.59
CA ASP A 435 -16.50 21.79 -9.96
C ASP A 435 -15.72 22.54 -11.05
N ALA A 436 -14.40 22.61 -10.93
CA ALA A 436 -13.54 23.27 -11.91
C ALA A 436 -13.47 22.51 -13.26
N ILE A 437 -13.47 21.17 -13.23
CA ILE A 437 -13.53 20.34 -14.43
C ILE A 437 -14.89 20.48 -15.13
N ALA A 438 -15.98 20.53 -14.36
CA ALA A 438 -17.32 20.71 -14.88
C ALA A 438 -17.46 22.03 -15.66
N ASP A 439 -16.86 23.10 -15.17
CA ASP A 439 -16.89 24.42 -15.81
C ASP A 439 -15.98 24.51 -17.05
N LEU A 440 -14.83 23.82 -17.05
CA LEU A 440 -13.87 23.84 -18.17
C LEU A 440 -14.27 22.92 -19.32
N GLY A 441 -15.02 21.85 -19.04
CA GLY A 441 -15.51 20.88 -20.02
C GLY A 441 -15.14 19.45 -19.64
N TYR A 442 -16.12 18.70 -19.15
CA TYR A 442 -15.93 17.34 -18.61
C TYR A 442 -15.26 16.36 -19.59
N ASN A 443 -15.53 16.47 -20.89
CA ASN A 443 -15.03 15.51 -21.89
C ASN A 443 -13.52 15.60 -22.15
N ASP A 444 -12.88 16.69 -21.74
CA ASP A 444 -11.45 16.92 -21.99
C ASP A 444 -10.57 16.36 -20.85
N PHE A 445 -11.20 15.93 -19.74
CA PHE A 445 -10.52 15.41 -18.55
C PHE A 445 -10.94 13.97 -18.26
N ASP A 446 -9.96 13.14 -17.93
CA ASP A 446 -10.16 11.78 -17.44
C ASP A 446 -9.71 11.71 -15.98
N VAL A 447 -10.67 11.59 -15.05
CA VAL A 447 -10.42 11.73 -13.61
C VAL A 447 -10.31 10.38 -12.94
N HIS A 448 -9.13 10.12 -12.39
CA HIS A 448 -8.80 8.97 -11.56
C HIS A 448 -8.86 9.38 -10.10
N GLU A 449 -10.01 9.14 -9.49
CA GLU A 449 -10.18 9.36 -8.06
C GLU A 449 -9.77 8.14 -7.25
N GLU A 450 -8.97 8.39 -6.23
CA GLU A 450 -8.68 7.39 -5.23
C GLU A 450 -9.60 7.56 -4.02
N GLU A 451 -10.33 6.51 -3.67
CA GLU A 451 -11.15 6.45 -2.46
C GLU A 451 -10.38 5.78 -1.32
N PHE A 452 -10.03 6.56 -0.31
CA PHE A 452 -9.68 6.04 1.01
C PHE A 452 -10.81 6.32 1.99
N GLU A 453 -11.56 5.29 2.34
CA GLU A 453 -12.38 5.31 3.55
C GLU A 453 -11.42 5.26 4.76
N LEU A 454 -11.28 6.39 5.46
CA LEU A 454 -10.48 6.54 6.68
C LEU A 454 -11.19 5.99 7.92
#